data_AF-A0A661K802-F1
#
_entry.id   AF-A0A661K802-F1
#
_cell.length_a   1.000
_cell.length_b   1.000
_cell.length_c   1.000
_cell.angle_alpha   90.00
_cell.angle_beta   90.00
_cell.angle_gamma   90.00
#
_symmetry.space_group_name_H-M   'P 1'
#
loop_
_entity.id
_entity.type
_entity.pdbx_description
1 polymer ?
#
loop_
_entity_poly.entity_id
_entity_poly.type
_entity_poly.pdbx_seq_one_letter_code
_entity_poly.pdbx_strand_id
1 'polypeptide(L)'
;PLEDRRVPVTGRAVVVGGGMAGLRATYELANMGHPVTLVEREPFLGGKAIELWQNFDNNLPLRCLVDPLITGVQLHPNVKVLTESTVSDLKGFIGNFDVKIQNREKTIHEKSGCIIVATGYGFFNPRESSRYPFATYDGVITTPELESLLKSNVDKKNSSQGNWQWFEYSDGRKVKDVAFLQCVGSRETGEDCNRYCSRVCCLVTIKQATILARDFGCNVVVFHKDIRVLQKWHEDLYRRAREAGVIFLRAQLESVDKADKALIITARNEIEGGKLNYRADMLVLSVGMVPAKDSAKLKDVLKIPLSDDGFYLESHPKLHPLETSMDGIFLAGACQGPKDFRESVVTGSGAAAKAQCILSKKELLLDGLVASVDPEACIGCGLCTKECPYGVIELVKVKGEKKGKASVVTAACKGCGVCAGVCPTGAADTIGFHEESIMAQIEAALEKDAGNKILAFCCNWCSYAGADFAGVSRLEYPASLRIIRVMCSGRVNERFILRAFELGAGRVLVAGCHPPGDCHYISGNISFSKRYPKIQKKLEKKGFNPDHFKLEWISATEGPQFQKLIEELDNDLRKSG
;
A
#
# COMPACT_ATOMS: atom_id res chain seq x y z
N PRO A 1 -30.58 2.61 -21.77
CA PRO A 1 -29.81 3.70 -21.13
C PRO A 1 -29.54 3.35 -19.67
N LEU A 2 -28.31 3.52 -19.20
CA LEU A 2 -28.01 3.37 -17.76
C LEU A 2 -28.48 4.63 -17.05
N GLU A 3 -29.16 4.49 -15.92
CA GLU A 3 -29.51 5.63 -15.08
C GLU A 3 -28.35 5.93 -14.13
N ASP A 4 -27.88 7.17 -14.16
CA ASP A 4 -26.88 7.64 -13.19
C ASP A 4 -27.46 7.57 -11.78
N ARG A 5 -26.71 6.95 -10.87
CA ARG A 5 -27.17 6.75 -9.50
C ARG A 5 -26.63 7.86 -8.63
N ARG A 6 -27.52 8.66 -8.08
CA ARG A 6 -27.19 9.73 -7.13
C ARG A 6 -27.23 9.18 -5.72
N VAL A 7 -26.17 9.39 -4.96
CA VAL A 7 -26.12 9.07 -3.53
C VAL A 7 -25.81 10.34 -2.75
N PRO A 8 -26.51 10.62 -1.63
CA PRO A 8 -26.18 11.77 -0.79
C PRO A 8 -24.78 11.59 -0.20
N VAL A 9 -24.11 12.69 0.15
CA VAL A 9 -22.80 12.65 0.82
C VAL A 9 -22.96 13.07 2.26
N THR A 10 -22.44 12.24 3.16
CA THR A 10 -22.20 12.61 4.55
C THR A 10 -21.02 13.57 4.60
N GLY A 11 -21.26 14.85 4.86
CA GLY A 11 -20.24 15.90 4.93
C GLY A 11 -19.32 15.83 6.16
N ARG A 12 -18.99 14.64 6.65
CA ARG A 12 -18.07 14.39 7.78
C ARG A 12 -16.93 13.47 7.35
N ALA A 13 -15.79 13.59 8.01
CA ALA A 13 -14.65 12.71 7.80
C ALA A 13 -14.28 11.91 9.05
N VAL A 14 -13.66 10.75 8.86
CA VAL A 14 -12.96 10.01 9.91
C VAL A 14 -11.48 9.95 9.55
N VAL A 15 -10.62 10.34 10.49
CA VAL A 15 -9.17 10.23 10.34
C VAL A 15 -8.67 9.19 11.33
N VAL A 16 -7.89 8.21 10.86
CA VAL A 16 -7.38 7.08 11.66
C VAL A 16 -5.89 7.25 11.87
N GLY A 17 -5.48 7.64 13.07
CA GLY A 17 -4.11 7.93 13.47
C GLY A 17 -3.89 9.42 13.75
N GLY A 18 -3.53 9.75 14.99
CA GLY A 18 -3.26 11.08 15.52
C GLY A 18 -1.80 11.49 15.47
N GLY A 19 -1.00 10.92 14.56
CA GLY A 19 0.35 11.40 14.26
C GLY A 19 0.36 12.66 13.40
N MET A 20 1.55 13.16 13.03
CA MET A 20 1.71 14.41 12.27
C MET A 20 0.82 14.51 11.01
N ALA A 21 0.77 13.44 10.20
CA ALA A 21 -0.03 13.42 8.97
C ALA A 21 -1.53 13.48 9.25
N GLY A 22 -2.03 12.71 10.22
CA GLY A 22 -3.45 12.69 10.58
C GLY A 22 -3.90 13.95 11.31
N LEU A 23 -3.04 14.52 12.17
CA LEU A 23 -3.27 15.85 12.76
C LEU A 23 -3.40 16.91 11.67
N ARG A 24 -2.52 16.91 10.67
CA ARG A 24 -2.57 17.88 9.57
C ARG A 24 -3.84 17.73 8.75
N ALA A 25 -4.19 16.50 8.37
CA ALA A 25 -5.41 16.22 7.62
C ALA A 25 -6.67 16.64 8.40
N THR A 26 -6.73 16.32 9.69
CA THR A 26 -7.83 16.68 10.59
C THR A 26 -8.00 18.20 10.68
N TYR A 27 -6.90 18.91 10.96
CA TYR A 27 -6.93 20.36 11.11
C TYR A 27 -7.37 21.07 9.82
N GLU A 28 -6.89 20.62 8.66
CA GLU A 28 -7.30 21.22 7.37
C GLU A 28 -8.77 20.97 7.04
N LEU A 29 -9.24 19.71 7.14
CA LEU A 29 -10.65 19.39 6.89
C LEU A 29 -11.59 20.16 7.83
N ALA A 30 -11.20 20.28 9.09
CA ALA A 30 -11.98 21.01 10.09
C ALA A 30 -12.06 22.51 9.78
N ASN A 31 -10.95 23.12 9.33
CA ASN A 31 -10.91 24.51 8.89
C ASN A 31 -11.66 24.74 7.56
N MET A 32 -11.77 23.73 6.71
CA MET A 32 -12.64 23.75 5.53
C MET A 32 -14.14 23.62 5.88
N GLY A 33 -14.47 23.50 7.17
CA GLY A 33 -15.85 23.47 7.68
C GLY A 33 -16.44 22.07 7.85
N HIS A 34 -15.68 21.01 7.60
CA HIS A 34 -16.18 19.64 7.76
C HIS A 34 -15.98 19.13 9.18
N PRO A 35 -17.00 18.53 9.82
CA PRO A 35 -16.77 17.83 11.07
C PRO A 35 -15.90 16.60 10.87
N VAL A 36 -14.92 16.42 11.75
CA VAL A 36 -13.94 15.34 11.69
C VAL A 36 -13.93 14.56 12.99
N THR A 37 -14.00 13.23 12.91
CA THR A 37 -13.69 12.35 14.03
C THR A 37 -12.27 11.81 13.88
N LEU A 38 -11.36 12.22 14.76
CA LEU A 38 -9.98 11.72 14.81
C LEU A 38 -9.89 10.54 15.78
N VAL A 39 -9.47 9.38 15.29
CA VAL A 39 -9.34 8.13 16.04
C VAL A 39 -7.86 7.84 16.28
N GLU A 40 -7.43 7.80 17.54
CA GLU A 40 -6.06 7.48 17.95
C GLU A 40 -6.09 6.27 18.89
N ARG A 41 -5.18 5.31 18.67
CA ARG A 41 -5.09 4.10 19.50
C ARG A 41 -4.38 4.36 20.82
N GLU A 42 -3.45 5.30 20.85
CA GLU A 42 -2.69 5.67 22.03
C GLU A 42 -3.50 6.64 22.91
N PRO A 43 -3.13 6.81 24.19
CA PRO A 43 -3.75 7.81 25.07
C PRO A 43 -3.42 9.26 24.68
N PHE A 44 -2.44 9.49 23.81
CA PHE A 44 -1.96 10.82 23.44
C PHE A 44 -1.81 10.97 21.92
N LEU A 45 -2.04 12.19 21.43
CA LEU A 45 -1.79 12.58 20.04
C LEU A 45 -0.30 12.90 19.81
N GLY A 46 0.11 12.96 18.54
CA GLY A 46 1.44 13.37 18.10
C GLY A 46 2.27 12.25 17.48
N GLY A 47 1.92 10.99 17.74
CA GLY A 47 2.60 9.81 17.21
C GLY A 47 4.10 9.81 17.51
N LYS A 48 4.91 9.28 16.60
CA LYS A 48 6.38 9.19 16.80
C LYS A 48 7.07 10.55 16.93
N ALA A 49 6.49 11.64 16.44
CA ALA A 49 7.13 12.94 16.50
C ALA A 49 7.29 13.49 17.94
N ILE A 50 6.41 13.10 18.88
CA ILE A 50 6.51 13.53 20.28
C ILE A 50 7.46 12.66 21.12
N GLU A 51 7.86 11.50 20.59
CA GLU A 51 8.87 10.58 21.15
C GLU A 51 10.30 10.99 20.73
N LEU A 52 10.44 11.68 19.60
CA LEU A 52 11.72 12.11 19.03
C LEU A 52 12.05 13.55 19.45
N TRP A 53 13.34 13.89 19.56
CA TRP A 53 13.74 15.18 20.13
C TRP A 53 13.62 16.35 19.15
N GLN A 54 14.45 16.39 18.12
CA GLN A 54 14.52 17.52 17.18
C GLN A 54 14.64 17.08 15.72
N ASN A 55 14.13 17.89 14.79
CA ASN A 55 14.21 17.59 13.36
C ASN A 55 15.64 17.81 12.82
N PHE A 56 15.94 17.22 11.66
CA PHE A 56 17.26 17.34 11.03
C PHE A 56 17.40 18.57 10.12
N ASP A 57 16.32 19.27 9.78
CA ASP A 57 16.38 20.37 8.81
C ASP A 57 16.84 21.70 9.43
N ASN A 58 16.34 22.00 10.62
CA ASN A 58 16.62 23.27 11.32
C ASN A 58 16.89 23.08 12.82
N ASN A 59 17.03 21.83 13.29
CA ASN A 59 17.27 21.48 14.69
C ASN A 59 16.21 22.02 15.66
N LEU A 60 15.01 22.35 15.18
CA LEU A 60 13.90 22.69 16.08
C LEU A 60 13.38 21.42 16.75
N PRO A 61 13.07 21.47 18.06
CA PRO A 61 12.37 20.39 18.73
C PRO A 61 11.09 20.04 17.98
N LEU A 62 10.85 18.74 17.73
CA LEU A 62 9.68 18.29 16.97
C LEU A 62 8.37 18.68 17.65
N ARG A 63 8.36 18.68 18.98
CA ARG A 63 7.24 19.17 19.79
C ARG A 63 6.84 20.62 19.48
N CYS A 64 7.78 21.51 19.19
CA CYS A 64 7.45 22.89 18.80
C CYS A 64 6.65 22.96 17.49
N LEU A 65 6.74 21.94 16.63
CA LEU A 65 5.99 21.85 15.38
C LEU A 65 4.66 21.11 15.54
N VAL A 66 4.59 20.16 16.48
CA VAL A 66 3.44 19.25 16.64
C VAL A 66 2.47 19.73 17.71
N ASP A 67 2.94 20.25 18.84
CA ASP A 67 2.10 20.65 19.98
C ASP A 67 1.10 21.77 19.63
N PRO A 68 1.46 22.79 18.82
CA PRO A 68 0.46 23.78 18.36
C PRO A 68 -0.65 23.14 17.53
N LEU A 69 -0.32 22.12 16.73
CA LEU A 69 -1.29 21.42 15.90
C LEU A 69 -2.16 20.47 16.73
N ILE A 70 -1.60 19.77 17.72
CA ILE A 70 -2.36 18.99 18.70
C ILE A 70 -3.38 19.90 19.39
N THR A 71 -2.93 21.05 19.91
CA THR A 71 -3.78 22.02 20.58
C THR A 71 -4.87 22.54 19.64
N GLY A 72 -4.49 22.91 18.43
CA GLY A 72 -5.42 23.37 17.39
C GLY A 72 -6.49 22.32 17.09
N VAL A 73 -6.13 21.05 16.95
CA VAL A 73 -7.06 19.94 16.70
C VAL A 73 -7.97 19.67 17.90
N GLN A 74 -7.43 19.66 19.12
CA GLN A 74 -8.19 19.37 20.34
C GLN A 74 -9.22 20.45 20.67
N LEU A 75 -8.89 21.72 20.39
CA LEU A 75 -9.77 22.86 20.66
C LEU A 75 -10.69 23.22 19.49
N HIS A 76 -10.53 22.58 18.32
CA HIS A 76 -11.31 22.93 17.14
C HIS A 76 -12.78 22.49 17.30
N PRO A 77 -13.78 23.37 17.09
CA PRO A 77 -15.20 23.06 17.32
C PRO A 77 -15.75 21.94 16.41
N ASN A 78 -15.18 21.78 15.21
CA ASN A 78 -15.55 20.73 14.27
C ASN A 78 -14.85 19.38 14.52
N VAL A 79 -13.97 19.26 15.52
CA VAL A 79 -13.19 18.03 15.72
C VAL A 79 -13.68 17.28 16.95
N LYS A 80 -13.90 15.98 16.79
CA LYS A 80 -14.09 15.02 17.86
C LYS A 80 -12.87 14.11 17.95
N VAL A 81 -12.10 14.23 19.03
CA VAL A 81 -10.93 13.37 19.28
C VAL A 81 -11.35 12.16 20.11
N LEU A 82 -10.99 10.97 19.63
CA LEU A 82 -11.19 9.69 20.30
C LEU A 82 -9.83 9.01 20.47
N THR A 83 -9.19 9.18 21.62
CA THR A 83 -8.00 8.44 22.02
C THR A 83 -8.38 7.05 22.52
N GLU A 84 -7.39 6.15 22.64
CA GLU A 84 -7.58 4.76 23.07
C GLU A 84 -8.69 4.03 22.29
N SER A 85 -8.73 4.31 21.00
CA SER A 85 -9.80 3.92 20.10
C SER A 85 -9.24 3.33 18.81
N THR A 86 -9.88 2.27 18.31
CA THR A 86 -9.51 1.62 17.05
C THR A 86 -10.74 1.39 16.18
N VAL A 87 -10.56 1.48 14.86
CA VAL A 87 -11.61 1.09 13.92
C VAL A 87 -11.70 -0.43 13.89
N SER A 88 -12.89 -0.95 14.16
CA SER A 88 -13.15 -2.39 14.33
C SER A 88 -13.94 -3.02 13.18
N ASP A 89 -14.76 -2.21 12.48
CA ASP A 89 -15.52 -2.62 11.30
C ASP A 89 -15.81 -1.40 10.43
N LEU A 90 -15.96 -1.62 9.12
CA LEU A 90 -16.32 -0.59 8.15
C LEU A 90 -17.38 -1.12 7.19
N LYS A 91 -18.52 -0.41 7.12
CA LYS A 91 -19.57 -0.67 6.14
C LYS A 91 -19.86 0.56 5.30
N GLY A 92 -20.56 0.35 4.19
CA GLY A 92 -20.96 1.42 3.29
C GLY A 92 -19.98 1.63 2.14
N PHE A 93 -20.00 2.84 1.58
CA PHE A 93 -19.30 3.21 0.35
C PHE A 93 -18.96 4.69 0.38
N ILE A 94 -18.22 5.16 -0.64
CA ILE A 94 -17.89 6.58 -0.81
C ILE A 94 -19.09 7.50 -0.56
N GLY A 95 -18.92 8.47 0.33
CA GLY A 95 -19.99 9.39 0.74
C GLY A 95 -20.88 8.87 1.87
N ASN A 96 -20.92 7.57 2.16
CA ASN A 96 -21.83 6.96 3.16
C ASN A 96 -21.20 5.76 3.88
N PHE A 97 -20.09 5.99 4.57
CA PHE A 97 -19.48 5.03 5.46
C PHE A 97 -20.17 5.00 6.83
N ASP A 98 -20.27 3.81 7.40
CA ASP A 98 -20.57 3.56 8.81
C ASP A 98 -19.34 2.94 9.45
N VAL A 99 -18.66 3.74 10.27
CA VAL A 99 -17.39 3.38 10.89
C VAL A 99 -17.66 2.94 12.32
N LYS A 100 -17.39 1.66 12.62
CA LYS A 100 -17.51 1.11 13.97
C LYS A 100 -16.20 1.27 14.72
N ILE A 101 -16.19 2.15 15.71
CA ILE A 101 -15.01 2.47 16.52
C ILE A 101 -15.14 1.81 17.89
N GLN A 102 -14.13 1.04 18.29
CA GLN A 102 -14.05 0.45 19.63
C GLN A 102 -13.16 1.32 20.52
N ASN A 103 -13.72 1.87 21.59
CA ASN A 103 -13.01 2.63 22.62
C ASN A 103 -13.15 1.89 23.96
N ARG A 104 -12.06 1.32 24.51
CA ARG A 104 -12.05 0.52 25.77
C ARG A 104 -13.28 -0.39 25.95
N GLU A 105 -14.37 0.13 26.51
CA GLU A 105 -15.63 -0.60 26.78
C GLU A 105 -16.81 -0.26 25.86
N LYS A 106 -16.74 0.80 25.05
CA LYS A 106 -17.85 1.32 24.24
C LYS A 106 -17.58 1.12 22.75
N THR A 107 -18.62 0.67 22.05
CA THR A 107 -18.69 0.74 20.59
C THR A 107 -19.38 2.04 20.17
N ILE A 108 -18.72 2.82 19.32
CA ILE A 108 -19.23 4.07 18.75
C ILE A 108 -19.45 3.86 17.26
N HIS A 109 -20.60 4.29 16.75
CA HIS A 109 -20.89 4.33 15.32
C HIS A 109 -20.78 5.75 14.80
N GLU A 110 -19.90 5.98 13.83
CA GLU A 110 -19.71 7.28 13.19
C GLU A 110 -20.03 7.19 11.70
N LYS A 111 -20.89 8.09 11.22
CA LYS A 111 -21.13 8.25 9.79
C LYS A 111 -20.05 9.13 9.18
N SER A 112 -19.56 8.74 8.01
CA SER A 112 -18.49 9.47 7.31
C SER A 112 -18.66 9.45 5.80
N GLY A 113 -18.33 10.55 5.13
CA GLY A 113 -18.25 10.60 3.66
C GLY A 113 -16.93 10.04 3.13
N CYS A 114 -15.86 10.19 3.91
CA CYS A 114 -14.53 9.70 3.55
C CYS A 114 -13.72 9.28 4.78
N ILE A 115 -12.65 8.53 4.55
CA ILE A 115 -11.73 8.07 5.60
C ILE A 115 -10.31 8.43 5.18
N ILE A 116 -9.50 8.95 6.10
CA ILE A 116 -8.06 9.14 5.90
C ILE A 116 -7.31 8.24 6.87
N VAL A 117 -6.48 7.35 6.33
CA VAL A 117 -5.62 6.43 7.09
C VAL A 117 -4.24 7.07 7.25
N ALA A 118 -3.85 7.32 8.49
CA ALA A 118 -2.61 7.99 8.87
C ALA A 118 -1.94 7.30 10.06
N THR A 119 -1.94 5.96 10.08
CA THR A 119 -1.52 5.13 11.23
C THR A 119 -0.01 5.07 11.46
N GLY A 120 0.78 5.76 10.64
CA GLY A 120 2.21 5.88 10.79
C GLY A 120 2.98 4.58 10.55
N TYR A 121 3.99 4.33 11.38
CA TYR A 121 5.00 3.29 11.18
C TYR A 121 5.52 2.78 12.53
N GLY A 122 6.28 1.68 12.52
CA GLY A 122 7.08 1.18 13.64
C GLY A 122 8.59 1.24 13.35
N PHE A 123 9.41 1.13 14.38
CA PHE A 123 10.86 0.98 14.20
C PHE A 123 11.21 -0.50 14.03
N PHE A 124 12.10 -0.82 13.10
CA PHE A 124 12.68 -2.15 13.02
C PHE A 124 13.41 -2.48 14.33
N ASN A 125 13.17 -3.68 14.89
CA ASN A 125 13.82 -4.11 16.11
C ASN A 125 15.01 -5.04 15.78
N PRO A 126 16.27 -4.56 15.82
CA PRO A 126 17.43 -5.39 15.51
C PRO A 126 17.67 -6.48 16.55
N ARG A 127 17.12 -6.37 17.76
CA ARG A 127 17.29 -7.37 18.84
C ARG A 127 16.49 -8.65 18.61
N GLU A 128 15.47 -8.59 17.74
CA GLU A 128 14.68 -9.76 17.31
C GLU A 128 15.24 -10.39 16.03
N SER A 129 16.28 -9.82 15.43
CA SER A 129 16.84 -10.28 14.16
C SER A 129 18.09 -11.13 14.37
N SER A 130 18.10 -12.31 13.77
CA SER A 130 19.27 -13.21 13.72
C SER A 130 20.51 -12.57 13.08
N ARG A 131 20.32 -11.52 12.27
CA ARG A 131 21.38 -10.79 11.56
C ARG A 131 22.21 -9.88 12.47
N TYR A 132 21.65 -9.41 13.57
CA TYR A 132 22.30 -8.49 14.49
C TYR A 132 22.37 -9.08 15.90
N PRO A 133 23.04 -10.24 16.10
CA PRO A 133 23.11 -10.89 17.41
C PRO A 133 23.76 -9.97 18.47
N PHE A 134 24.63 -9.07 18.04
CA PHE A 134 25.27 -8.05 18.86
C PHE A 134 24.36 -6.88 19.25
N ALA A 135 23.13 -6.77 18.75
CA ALA A 135 22.19 -5.71 19.13
C ALA A 135 21.78 -5.74 20.62
N THR A 136 22.06 -6.86 21.29
CA THR A 136 21.88 -7.05 22.74
C THR A 136 23.12 -6.72 23.56
N TYR A 137 24.23 -6.37 22.92
CA TYR A 137 25.48 -6.04 23.60
C TYR A 137 25.36 -4.69 24.31
N ASP A 138 25.99 -4.61 25.47
CA ASP A 138 26.14 -3.33 26.17
C ASP A 138 26.96 -2.36 25.31
N GLY A 139 26.53 -1.10 25.26
CA GLY A 139 27.04 -0.08 24.36
C GLY A 139 26.49 -0.10 22.92
N VAL A 140 25.57 -1.02 22.59
CA VAL A 140 24.85 -1.03 21.31
C VAL A 140 23.45 -0.43 21.51
N ILE A 141 23.18 0.68 20.83
CA ILE A 141 21.90 1.38 20.90
C ILE A 141 21.32 1.64 19.50
N THR A 142 20.05 1.96 19.43
CA THR A 142 19.36 2.32 18.19
C THR A 142 19.24 3.84 18.05
N THR A 143 19.04 4.33 16.82
CA THR A 143 18.83 5.77 16.58
C THR A 143 17.66 6.38 17.37
N PRO A 144 16.50 5.72 17.61
CA PRO A 144 15.48 6.24 18.52
C PRO A 144 15.92 6.33 19.99
N GLU A 145 16.67 5.35 20.48
CA GLU A 145 17.23 5.39 21.85
C GLU A 145 18.21 6.56 22.01
N LEU A 146 19.03 6.81 20.97
CA LEU A 146 19.96 7.93 20.96
C LEU A 146 19.26 9.31 20.98
N GLU A 147 18.04 9.46 20.45
CA GLU A 147 17.31 10.74 20.55
C GLU A 147 17.09 11.16 22.01
N SER A 148 16.66 10.23 22.86
CA SER A 148 16.40 10.49 24.27
C SER A 148 17.70 10.80 25.02
N LEU A 149 18.78 10.08 24.67
CA LEU A 149 20.09 10.25 25.28
C LEU A 149 20.75 11.58 24.88
N LEU A 150 20.63 11.97 23.61
CA LEU A 150 21.08 13.27 23.11
C LEU A 150 20.36 14.42 23.82
N LYS A 151 19.03 14.36 23.90
CA LYS A 151 18.25 15.38 24.62
C LYS A 151 18.73 15.54 26.05
N SER A 152 18.86 14.43 26.79
CA SER A 152 19.27 14.43 28.19
C SER A 152 20.67 15.01 28.39
N ASN A 153 21.62 14.68 27.51
CA ASN A 153 22.99 15.21 27.58
C ASN A 153 23.04 16.70 27.23
N VAL A 154 22.25 17.16 26.27
CA VAL A 154 22.17 18.59 25.91
C VAL A 154 21.52 19.41 27.01
N ASP A 155 20.45 18.90 27.64
CA ASP A 155 19.81 19.55 28.79
C ASP A 155 20.78 19.67 29.98
N LYS A 156 21.57 18.61 30.27
CA LYS A 156 22.66 18.66 31.27
C LYS A 156 23.72 19.71 30.93
N LYS A 157 24.16 19.74 29.68
CA LYS A 157 25.15 20.73 29.21
C LYS A 157 24.64 22.16 29.39
N ASN A 158 23.39 22.43 29.01
CA ASN A 158 22.79 23.75 29.11
C ASN A 158 22.49 24.19 30.55
N SER A 159 22.21 23.24 31.46
CA SER A 159 21.93 23.52 32.87
C SER A 159 23.19 23.60 33.74
N SER A 160 24.28 22.95 33.33
CA SER A 160 25.58 23.12 33.97
C SER A 160 26.11 24.53 33.70
N GLN A 161 26.58 25.25 34.73
CA GLN A 161 27.19 26.58 34.60
C GLN A 161 28.56 26.54 33.88
N GLY A 162 28.65 25.93 32.69
CA GLY A 162 29.79 26.00 31.77
C GLY A 162 30.78 24.82 31.80
N ASN A 163 30.69 23.87 32.74
CA ASN A 163 31.73 22.84 32.90
C ASN A 163 31.46 21.48 32.25
N TRP A 164 30.25 21.21 31.74
CA TRP A 164 29.94 19.91 31.14
C TRP A 164 30.30 19.88 29.63
N GLN A 165 31.23 19.02 29.24
CA GLN A 165 31.75 18.99 27.87
C GLN A 165 31.80 17.59 27.22
N TRP A 166 31.35 16.53 27.90
CA TRP A 166 31.39 15.16 27.38
C TRP A 166 30.00 14.57 27.18
N PHE A 167 29.92 13.55 26.32
CA PHE A 167 28.73 12.73 26.16
C PHE A 167 28.80 11.50 27.08
N GLU A 168 27.68 11.09 27.65
CA GLU A 168 27.60 9.90 28.49
C GLU A 168 26.32 9.08 28.28
N TYR A 169 26.42 7.78 28.59
CA TYR A 169 25.28 6.88 28.75
C TYR A 169 24.41 7.29 29.93
N SER A 170 23.21 6.69 30.02
CA SER A 170 22.30 6.90 31.16
C SER A 170 22.91 6.50 32.51
N ASP A 171 23.90 5.61 32.52
CA ASP A 171 24.63 5.15 33.70
C ASP A 171 25.88 6.00 34.04
N GLY A 172 26.14 7.08 33.29
CA GLY A 172 27.27 7.98 33.52
C GLY A 172 28.59 7.57 32.86
N ARG A 173 28.64 6.45 32.14
CA ARG A 173 29.84 6.09 31.36
C ARG A 173 30.07 7.08 30.23
N LYS A 174 31.26 7.66 30.19
CA LYS A 174 31.68 8.61 29.14
C LYS A 174 31.86 7.91 27.80
N VAL A 175 31.52 8.62 26.73
CA VAL A 175 31.60 8.14 25.35
C VAL A 175 32.48 9.08 24.56
N LYS A 176 33.55 8.56 23.97
CA LYS A 176 34.45 9.33 23.10
C LYS A 176 34.39 8.86 21.66
N ASP A 177 34.41 7.55 21.43
CA ASP A 177 34.43 6.96 20.09
C ASP A 177 33.06 6.35 19.74
N VAL A 178 32.41 6.85 18.69
CA VAL A 178 31.06 6.46 18.28
C VAL A 178 31.06 5.95 16.85
N ALA A 179 30.51 4.76 16.65
CA ALA A 179 30.25 4.19 15.35
C ALA A 179 28.75 4.20 15.03
N PHE A 180 28.37 4.51 13.79
CA PHE A 180 27.03 4.30 13.27
C PHE A 180 27.02 3.20 12.21
N LEU A 181 26.03 2.32 12.26
CA LEU A 181 25.75 1.36 11.19
C LEU A 181 24.49 1.79 10.43
N GLN A 182 24.64 2.10 9.14
CA GLN A 182 23.50 2.45 8.28
C GLN A 182 22.69 1.23 7.83
N CYS A 183 21.48 1.50 7.37
CA CYS A 183 20.61 0.53 6.70
C CYS A 183 20.22 -0.68 7.57
N VAL A 184 20.12 -0.51 8.90
CA VAL A 184 19.76 -1.62 9.79
C VAL A 184 18.28 -1.99 9.58
N GLY A 185 18.01 -3.20 9.10
CA GLY A 185 16.66 -3.64 8.71
C GLY A 185 16.13 -2.93 7.45
N SER A 186 17.00 -2.53 6.52
CA SER A 186 16.63 -1.90 5.24
C SER A 186 17.68 -2.16 4.16
N ARG A 187 17.27 -2.25 2.89
CA ARG A 187 18.15 -2.58 1.74
C ARG A 187 18.92 -3.87 1.96
N GLU A 188 18.21 -4.89 2.43
CA GLU A 188 18.72 -6.20 2.79
C GLU A 188 17.86 -7.32 2.19
N THR A 189 18.47 -8.47 1.97
CA THR A 189 17.82 -9.69 1.45
C THR A 189 17.85 -10.77 2.54
N GLY A 190 16.77 -11.56 2.66
CA GLY A 190 16.60 -12.61 3.67
C GLY A 190 15.15 -12.67 4.18
N GLU A 191 14.84 -13.63 5.05
CA GLU A 191 13.48 -13.81 5.62
C GLU A 191 13.10 -12.73 6.64
N ASP A 192 14.07 -12.16 7.38
CA ASP A 192 13.85 -11.15 8.43
C ASP A 192 14.26 -9.72 8.02
N CYS A 193 14.27 -9.42 6.72
CA CYS A 193 14.88 -8.21 6.18
C CYS A 193 13.99 -7.48 5.17
N ASN A 194 14.11 -6.15 5.16
CA ASN A 194 13.38 -5.30 4.23
C ASN A 194 14.24 -4.94 3.01
N ARG A 195 13.73 -5.20 1.80
CA ARG A 195 14.42 -4.86 0.54
C ARG A 195 14.41 -3.36 0.23
N TYR A 196 13.45 -2.62 0.78
CA TYR A 196 13.30 -1.19 0.56
C TYR A 196 14.27 -0.34 1.39
N CYS A 197 14.40 0.93 1.01
CA CYS A 197 15.13 1.94 1.78
C CYS A 197 14.17 2.69 2.71
N SER A 198 14.56 2.89 3.97
CA SER A 198 13.77 3.66 4.93
C SER A 198 13.84 5.18 4.77
N ARG A 199 14.60 5.69 3.79
CA ARG A 199 14.72 7.08 3.33
C ARG A 199 15.21 8.13 4.35
N VAL A 200 14.93 7.97 5.64
CA VAL A 200 15.21 8.97 6.69
C VAL A 200 16.45 8.65 7.53
N CYS A 201 16.90 7.38 7.55
CA CYS A 201 17.98 6.93 8.45
C CYS A 201 19.31 7.65 8.24
N CYS A 202 19.68 7.96 6.98
CA CYS A 202 20.88 8.74 6.68
C CYS A 202 20.81 10.15 7.28
N LEU A 203 19.68 10.85 7.13
CA LEU A 203 19.49 12.21 7.65
C LEU A 203 19.46 12.26 9.17
N VAL A 204 18.77 11.30 9.80
CA VAL A 204 18.76 11.15 11.26
C VAL A 204 20.18 10.94 11.77
N THR A 205 20.96 10.07 11.11
CA THR A 205 22.35 9.84 11.49
C THR A 205 23.22 11.07 11.30
N ILE A 206 23.11 11.76 10.16
CA ILE A 206 23.86 13.01 9.90
C ILE A 206 23.59 14.01 11.01
N LYS A 207 22.33 14.20 11.42
CA LYS A 207 21.95 15.07 12.54
C LYS A 207 22.62 14.61 13.85
N GLN A 208 22.41 13.36 14.24
CA GLN A 208 22.90 12.83 15.52
C GLN A 208 24.44 12.82 15.59
N ALA A 209 25.11 12.41 14.52
CA ALA A 209 26.57 12.41 14.39
C ALA A 209 27.15 13.82 14.46
N THR A 210 26.52 14.80 13.81
CA THR A 210 26.96 16.20 13.88
C THR A 210 26.90 16.75 15.30
N ILE A 211 25.84 16.44 16.05
CA ILE A 211 25.70 16.88 17.45
C ILE A 211 26.79 16.23 18.31
N LEU A 212 27.03 14.94 18.17
CA LEU A 212 28.08 14.22 18.90
C LEU A 212 29.48 14.80 18.62
N ALA A 213 29.81 15.00 17.34
CA ALA A 213 31.12 15.52 16.95
C ALA A 213 31.30 17.00 17.35
N ARG A 214 30.35 17.86 17.00
CA ARG A 214 30.46 19.31 17.21
C ARG A 214 30.25 19.72 18.66
N ASP A 215 29.21 19.19 19.31
CA ASP A 215 28.77 19.70 20.62
C ASP A 215 29.42 18.94 21.78
N PHE A 216 29.85 17.69 21.56
CA PHE A 216 30.47 16.86 22.60
C PHE A 216 31.91 16.42 22.26
N GLY A 217 32.42 16.79 21.08
CA GLY A 217 33.78 16.45 20.68
C GLY A 217 34.03 14.96 20.51
N CYS A 218 33.00 14.14 20.24
CA CYS A 218 33.15 12.71 20.01
C CYS A 218 33.82 12.45 18.64
N ASN A 219 34.62 11.39 18.54
CA ASN A 219 35.10 10.88 17.26
C ASN A 219 33.97 10.03 16.68
N VAL A 220 33.45 10.39 15.50
CA VAL A 220 32.29 9.72 14.92
C VAL A 220 32.63 9.12 13.56
N VAL A 221 32.39 7.81 13.41
CA VAL A 221 32.51 7.08 12.14
C VAL A 221 31.16 6.51 11.74
N VAL A 222 30.75 6.72 10.48
CA VAL A 222 29.50 6.23 9.92
C VAL A 222 29.79 5.18 8.84
N PHE A 223 29.48 3.92 9.14
CA PHE A 223 29.54 2.80 8.19
C PHE A 223 28.31 2.80 7.29
N HIS A 224 28.50 2.94 5.98
CA HIS A 224 27.40 3.02 5.03
C HIS A 224 27.64 2.27 3.71
N LYS A 225 26.53 1.98 3.02
CA LYS A 225 26.52 1.60 1.60
C LYS A 225 26.54 2.86 0.73
N ASP A 226 25.52 3.70 0.91
CA ASP A 226 25.37 5.00 0.25
C ASP A 226 24.83 6.02 1.25
N ILE A 227 25.14 7.30 1.04
CA ILE A 227 24.51 8.42 1.74
C ILE A 227 23.37 8.95 0.87
N ARG A 228 22.14 8.91 1.40
CA ARG A 228 20.93 9.35 0.69
C ARG A 228 20.39 10.64 1.29
N VAL A 229 20.70 11.75 0.64
CA VAL A 229 20.28 13.11 0.98
C VAL A 229 19.48 13.69 -0.20
N LEU A 230 18.16 13.56 -0.13
CA LEU A 230 17.32 13.63 -1.34
C LEU A 230 16.61 14.98 -1.53
N GLN A 231 16.33 15.73 -0.46
CA GLN A 231 15.59 16.99 -0.57
C GLN A 231 16.52 18.20 -0.62
N LYS A 232 15.92 19.36 -0.92
CA LYS A 232 16.60 20.65 -0.91
C LYS A 232 17.33 20.86 0.42
N TRP A 233 18.59 21.27 0.35
CA TRP A 233 19.48 21.54 1.50
C TRP A 233 19.99 20.32 2.28
N HIS A 234 19.57 19.10 1.95
CA HIS A 234 20.05 17.90 2.66
C HIS A 234 21.54 17.60 2.40
N GLU A 235 22.04 17.92 1.20
CA GLU A 235 23.47 17.82 0.88
C GLU A 235 24.32 18.77 1.76
N ASP A 236 23.79 19.94 2.11
CA ASP A 236 24.51 20.88 2.98
C ASP A 236 24.59 20.38 4.42
N LEU A 237 23.58 19.65 4.90
CA LEU A 237 23.64 18.98 6.20
C LEU A 237 24.76 17.93 6.22
N TYR A 238 24.89 17.16 5.13
CA TYR A 238 25.98 16.20 4.98
C TYR A 238 27.34 16.89 4.96
N ARG A 239 27.49 17.99 4.22
CA ARG A 239 28.74 18.78 4.19
C ARG A 239 29.12 19.30 5.58
N ARG A 240 28.17 19.87 6.31
CA ARG A 240 28.40 20.37 7.68
C ARG A 240 28.79 19.27 8.65
N ALA A 241 28.23 18.07 8.51
CA ALA A 241 28.65 16.93 9.32
C ALA A 241 30.13 16.57 9.09
N ARG A 242 30.57 16.59 7.82
CA ARG A 242 31.98 16.36 7.46
C ARG A 242 32.89 17.46 7.98
N GLU A 243 32.47 18.73 7.86
CA GLU A 243 33.19 19.88 8.42
C GLU A 243 33.32 19.80 9.95
N ALA A 244 32.33 19.21 10.63
CA ALA A 244 32.37 18.92 12.06
C ALA A 244 33.27 17.72 12.44
N GLY A 245 33.91 17.06 11.47
CA GLY A 245 34.83 15.94 11.70
C GLY A 245 34.20 14.55 11.66
N VAL A 246 32.94 14.42 11.22
CA VAL A 246 32.31 13.10 11.05
C VAL A 246 32.92 12.39 9.83
N ILE A 247 33.40 11.16 10.05
CA ILE A 247 33.98 10.32 9.01
C ILE A 247 32.89 9.41 8.44
N PHE A 248 32.68 9.48 7.12
CA PHE A 248 31.77 8.58 6.42
C PHE A 248 32.58 7.54 5.66
N LEU A 249 32.41 6.28 6.05
CA LEU A 249 33.19 5.18 5.54
C LEU A 249 32.28 4.20 4.81
N ARG A 250 32.54 4.06 3.51
CA ARG A 250 31.85 3.08 2.68
C ARG A 250 32.40 1.69 2.95
N ALA A 251 31.71 0.95 3.79
CA ALA A 251 32.16 -0.35 4.25
C ALA A 251 31.02 -1.28 4.64
N GLN A 252 31.25 -2.58 4.45
CA GLN A 252 30.34 -3.64 4.85
C GLN A 252 30.76 -4.22 6.21
N LEU A 253 29.85 -4.22 7.17
CA LEU A 253 30.09 -4.83 8.48
C LEU A 253 30.27 -6.35 8.35
N GLU A 254 31.29 -6.90 9.00
CA GLU A 254 31.54 -8.35 9.10
C GLU A 254 31.21 -8.89 10.51
N SER A 255 31.75 -8.28 11.57
CA SER A 255 31.49 -8.70 12.96
C SER A 255 31.51 -7.53 13.94
N VAL A 256 30.91 -7.74 15.11
CA VAL A 256 31.03 -6.87 16.28
C VAL A 256 31.35 -7.76 17.48
N ASP A 257 32.49 -7.52 18.10
CA ASP A 257 33.00 -8.30 19.22
C ASP A 257 33.09 -7.42 20.49
N LYS A 258 32.84 -8.01 21.67
CA LYS A 258 33.00 -7.31 22.95
C LYS A 258 34.46 -7.34 23.39
N ALA A 259 34.98 -6.19 23.82
CA ALA A 259 36.29 -6.05 24.45
C ALA A 259 36.16 -5.20 25.73
N ASP A 260 35.94 -5.85 26.87
CA ASP A 260 35.69 -5.25 28.18
C ASP A 260 34.60 -4.16 28.16
N LYS A 261 35.01 -2.89 28.06
CA LYS A 261 34.15 -1.69 28.07
C LYS A 261 33.98 -1.05 26.69
N ALA A 262 34.41 -1.72 25.63
CA ALA A 262 34.33 -1.24 24.25
C ALA A 262 33.88 -2.33 23.28
N LEU A 263 33.55 -1.91 22.07
CA LEU A 263 33.16 -2.74 20.95
C LEU A 263 34.27 -2.70 19.89
N ILE A 264 34.63 -3.87 19.36
CA ILE A 264 35.52 -3.98 18.21
C ILE A 264 34.67 -4.29 16.99
N ILE A 265 34.62 -3.36 16.05
CA ILE A 265 33.81 -3.42 14.84
C ILE A 265 34.73 -3.79 13.69
N THR A 266 34.52 -4.98 13.14
CA THR A 266 35.25 -5.45 11.95
C THR A 266 34.41 -5.15 10.72
N ALA A 267 34.94 -4.35 9.80
CA ALA A 267 34.28 -4.00 8.55
C ALA A 267 35.23 -4.13 7.36
N ARG A 268 34.68 -4.37 6.18
CA ARG A 268 35.42 -4.41 4.92
C ARG A 268 35.27 -3.08 4.18
N ASN A 269 36.38 -2.38 3.95
CA ASN A 269 36.40 -1.17 3.13
C ASN A 269 36.12 -1.54 1.66
N GLU A 270 35.09 -0.94 1.07
CA GLU A 270 34.73 -1.20 -0.33
C GLU A 270 35.59 -0.43 -1.34
N ILE A 271 36.24 0.66 -0.91
CA ILE A 271 37.03 1.54 -1.78
C ILE A 271 38.46 1.01 -1.92
N GLU A 272 39.17 0.82 -0.81
CA GLU A 272 40.58 0.40 -0.81
C GLU A 272 40.74 -1.12 -0.91
N GLY A 273 39.71 -1.88 -0.55
CA GLY A 273 39.79 -3.32 -0.41
C GLY A 273 40.60 -3.71 0.84
N GLY A 274 39.94 -4.28 1.85
CA GLY A 274 40.62 -4.72 3.06
C GLY A 274 39.71 -4.73 4.27
N LYS A 275 40.13 -5.44 5.33
CA LYS A 275 39.44 -5.42 6.62
C LYS A 275 40.03 -4.32 7.49
N LEU A 276 39.17 -3.63 8.21
CA LEU A 276 39.53 -2.66 9.24
C LEU A 276 38.83 -3.02 10.54
N ASN A 277 39.54 -2.79 11.64
CA ASN A 277 39.01 -2.94 12.98
C ASN A 277 38.88 -1.54 13.59
N TYR A 278 37.68 -1.17 14.00
CA TYR A 278 37.40 0.10 14.65
C TYR A 278 36.93 -0.16 16.09
N ARG A 279 37.64 0.43 17.06
CA ARG A 279 37.23 0.40 18.46
C ARG A 279 36.25 1.55 18.71
N ALA A 280 35.08 1.24 19.26
CA ALA A 280 34.08 2.22 19.64
C ALA A 280 33.59 1.99 21.07
N ASP A 281 33.31 3.08 21.79
CA ASP A 281 32.60 3.04 23.08
C ASP A 281 31.10 2.84 22.88
N MET A 282 30.58 3.23 21.72
CA MET A 282 29.17 3.14 21.34
C MET A 282 29.00 2.75 19.88
N LEU A 283 28.13 1.77 19.63
CA LEU A 283 27.64 1.45 18.29
C LEU A 283 26.16 1.80 18.17
N VAL A 284 25.83 2.68 17.24
CA VAL A 284 24.49 3.16 16.96
C VAL A 284 23.93 2.50 15.71
N LEU A 285 22.85 1.74 15.87
CA LEU A 285 22.13 1.06 14.80
C LEU A 285 21.09 2.01 14.18
N SER A 286 21.30 2.37 12.92
CA SER A 286 20.39 3.23 12.16
C SER A 286 19.22 2.42 11.62
N VAL A 287 18.28 2.10 12.51
CA VAL A 287 17.12 1.24 12.25
C VAL A 287 16.15 1.84 11.24
N GLY A 288 15.58 0.98 10.41
CA GLY A 288 14.57 1.32 9.43
C GLY A 288 13.17 1.54 9.99
N MET A 289 12.30 2.06 9.13
CA MET A 289 10.85 2.12 9.34
C MET A 289 10.22 0.82 8.83
N VAL A 290 9.31 0.26 9.62
CA VAL A 290 8.47 -0.88 9.25
C VAL A 290 6.99 -0.49 9.33
N PRO A 291 6.07 -1.23 8.70
CA PRO A 291 4.64 -0.99 8.85
C PRO A 291 4.22 -0.98 10.33
N ALA A 292 3.20 -0.19 10.67
CA ALA A 292 2.63 -0.22 12.01
C ALA A 292 2.13 -1.64 12.34
N LYS A 293 2.27 -2.07 13.60
CA LYS A 293 1.92 -3.44 14.03
C LYS A 293 0.49 -3.87 13.64
N ASP A 294 -0.44 -2.92 13.66
CA ASP A 294 -1.86 -3.17 13.39
C ASP A 294 -2.24 -3.06 11.91
N SER A 295 -1.30 -2.73 11.01
CA SER A 295 -1.59 -2.52 9.58
C SER A 295 -2.25 -3.73 8.94
N ALA A 296 -1.78 -4.94 9.29
CA ALA A 296 -2.31 -6.20 8.78
C ALA A 296 -3.73 -6.52 9.27
N LYS A 297 -4.16 -6.00 10.42
CA LYS A 297 -5.53 -6.13 10.91
C LYS A 297 -6.44 -5.08 10.28
N LEU A 298 -5.96 -3.84 10.23
CA LEU A 298 -6.73 -2.71 9.72
C LEU A 298 -6.94 -2.80 8.19
N LYS A 299 -6.04 -3.45 7.45
CA LYS A 299 -6.24 -3.75 6.01
C LYS A 299 -7.55 -4.51 5.77
N ASP A 300 -7.87 -5.49 6.62
CA ASP A 300 -9.03 -6.36 6.45
C ASP A 300 -10.32 -5.62 6.84
N VAL A 301 -10.23 -4.81 7.90
CA VAL A 301 -11.33 -3.93 8.35
C VAL A 301 -11.69 -2.90 7.28
N LEU A 302 -10.69 -2.22 6.70
CA LEU A 302 -10.89 -1.18 5.69
C LEU A 302 -10.99 -1.73 4.26
N LYS A 303 -10.70 -3.03 4.07
CA LYS A 303 -10.61 -3.72 2.78
C LYS A 303 -9.65 -3.05 1.78
N ILE A 304 -8.53 -2.53 2.28
CA ILE A 304 -7.48 -1.90 1.45
C ILE A 304 -6.26 -2.82 1.35
N PRO A 305 -5.62 -2.96 0.18
CA PRO A 305 -4.48 -3.84 0.00
C PRO A 305 -3.22 -3.32 0.71
N LEU A 306 -2.29 -4.24 0.95
CA LEU A 306 -0.91 -3.92 1.33
C LEU A 306 0.01 -4.21 0.14
N SER A 307 1.07 -3.41 0.03
CA SER A 307 2.20 -3.64 -0.86
C SER A 307 3.06 -4.80 -0.35
N ASP A 308 3.97 -5.30 -1.18
CA ASP A 308 4.90 -6.39 -0.82
C ASP A 308 5.82 -6.05 0.37
N ASP A 309 6.00 -4.76 0.67
CA ASP A 309 6.74 -4.26 1.81
C ASP A 309 5.90 -4.15 3.11
N GLY A 310 4.61 -4.51 3.03
CA GLY A 310 3.66 -4.51 4.14
C GLY A 310 3.04 -3.14 4.47
N PHE A 311 3.40 -2.07 3.76
CA PHE A 311 2.71 -0.77 3.88
C PHE A 311 1.41 -0.76 3.06
N TYR A 312 0.54 0.23 3.28
CA TYR A 312 -0.68 0.35 2.49
C TYR A 312 -0.37 0.71 1.03
N LEU A 313 -1.02 -0.01 0.11
CA LEU A 313 -0.87 0.18 -1.32
C LEU A 313 -1.79 1.31 -1.81
N GLU A 314 -1.22 2.34 -2.43
CA GLU A 314 -1.97 3.34 -3.16
C GLU A 314 -2.62 2.79 -4.44
N SER A 315 -3.63 3.48 -4.94
CA SER A 315 -4.29 3.10 -6.19
C SER A 315 -3.37 3.23 -7.40
N HIS A 316 -2.48 4.23 -7.42
CA HIS A 316 -1.49 4.37 -8.48
C HIS A 316 -0.31 5.28 -8.02
N PRO A 317 0.96 4.86 -8.16
CA PRO A 317 2.12 5.59 -7.60
C PRO A 317 2.27 7.06 -8.05
N LYS A 318 1.79 7.41 -9.26
CA LYS A 318 1.88 8.76 -9.83
C LYS A 318 0.55 9.54 -9.90
N LEU A 319 -0.48 8.94 -10.49
CA LEU A 319 -1.77 9.59 -10.74
C LEU A 319 -2.65 9.69 -9.48
N HIS A 320 -2.59 8.66 -8.64
CA HIS A 320 -3.42 8.51 -7.45
C HIS A 320 -2.59 8.06 -6.24
N PRO A 321 -1.58 8.84 -5.83
CA PRO A 321 -0.62 8.41 -4.81
C PRO A 321 -1.17 8.44 -3.38
N LEU A 322 -2.35 9.04 -3.17
CA LEU A 322 -2.99 9.17 -1.86
C LEU A 322 -4.31 8.42 -1.77
N GLU A 323 -4.87 7.98 -2.89
CA GLU A 323 -6.09 7.20 -2.94
C GLU A 323 -5.78 5.71 -2.79
N THR A 324 -6.73 4.94 -2.27
CA THR A 324 -6.67 3.47 -2.25
C THR A 324 -7.56 2.88 -3.35
N SER A 325 -7.55 1.56 -3.53
CA SER A 325 -8.51 0.86 -4.39
C SER A 325 -9.98 0.95 -3.91
N MET A 326 -10.20 1.45 -2.69
CA MET A 326 -11.50 1.73 -2.13
C MET A 326 -11.77 3.24 -2.18
N ASP A 327 -12.62 3.67 -3.12
CA ASP A 327 -12.98 5.08 -3.28
C ASP A 327 -13.47 5.70 -1.96
N GLY A 328 -12.99 6.90 -1.67
CA GLY A 328 -13.30 7.62 -0.43
C GLY A 328 -12.43 7.23 0.76
N ILE A 329 -11.51 6.26 0.61
CA ILE A 329 -10.46 5.96 1.59
C ILE A 329 -9.11 6.44 1.03
N PHE A 330 -8.44 7.31 1.79
CA PHE A 330 -7.16 7.94 1.44
C PHE A 330 -6.05 7.56 2.42
N LEU A 331 -4.80 7.68 1.99
CA LEU A 331 -3.59 7.43 2.75
C LEU A 331 -2.85 8.74 3.02
N ALA A 332 -2.26 8.87 4.22
CA ALA A 332 -1.44 10.01 4.59
C ALA A 332 -0.24 9.62 5.45
N GLY A 333 0.93 10.12 5.10
CA GLY A 333 2.17 9.92 5.85
C GLY A 333 2.81 8.54 5.69
N ALA A 334 3.47 8.10 6.76
CA ALA A 334 4.35 6.95 6.75
C ALA A 334 3.63 5.58 6.68
N CYS A 335 2.29 5.54 6.78
CA CYS A 335 1.54 4.28 6.65
C CYS A 335 1.54 3.72 5.22
N GLN A 336 1.81 4.56 4.23
CA GLN A 336 1.99 4.18 2.82
C GLN A 336 3.47 3.87 2.49
N GLY A 337 4.39 4.03 3.45
CA GLY A 337 5.81 3.76 3.23
C GLY A 337 6.71 4.83 3.85
N PRO A 338 8.03 4.56 3.96
CA PRO A 338 8.96 5.44 4.66
C PRO A 338 8.94 6.87 4.12
N LYS A 339 8.71 7.84 5.01
CA LYS A 339 8.60 9.27 4.70
C LYS A 339 9.14 10.09 5.87
N ASP A 340 9.69 11.26 5.56
CA ASP A 340 10.09 12.19 6.61
C ASP A 340 8.90 13.01 7.16
N PHE A 341 9.23 13.90 8.10
CA PHE A 341 8.26 14.79 8.73
C PHE A 341 7.56 15.70 7.71
N ARG A 342 8.30 16.32 6.78
CA ARG A 342 7.74 17.27 5.80
C ARG A 342 6.82 16.57 4.81
N GLU A 343 7.26 15.43 4.27
CA GLU A 343 6.45 14.60 3.39
C GLU A 343 5.17 14.14 4.08
N SER A 344 5.24 13.83 5.37
CA SER A 344 4.06 13.47 6.17
C SER A 344 3.08 14.63 6.32
N VAL A 345 3.56 15.88 6.48
CA VAL A 345 2.69 17.07 6.45
C VAL A 345 2.03 17.23 5.09
N VAL A 346 2.83 17.19 4.01
CA VAL A 346 2.35 17.38 2.63
C VAL A 346 1.30 16.34 2.24
N THR A 347 1.53 15.07 2.56
CA THR A 347 0.57 14.00 2.27
C THR A 347 -0.68 14.09 3.15
N GLY A 348 -0.57 14.57 4.39
CA GLY A 348 -1.73 14.91 5.22
C GLY A 348 -2.62 15.98 4.59
N SER A 349 -2.01 17.07 4.11
CA SER A 349 -2.72 18.13 3.38
C SER A 349 -3.32 17.63 2.07
N GLY A 350 -2.55 16.85 1.31
CA GLY A 350 -3.02 16.27 0.04
C GLY A 350 -4.22 15.36 0.23
N ALA A 351 -4.22 14.52 1.28
CA ALA A 351 -5.34 13.66 1.60
C ALA A 351 -6.58 14.46 2.01
N ALA A 352 -6.41 15.54 2.80
CA ALA A 352 -7.50 16.46 3.12
C ALA A 352 -8.09 17.12 1.87
N ALA A 353 -7.25 17.60 0.94
CA ALA A 353 -7.72 18.19 -0.31
C ALA A 353 -8.48 17.18 -1.19
N LYS A 354 -8.02 15.92 -1.26
CA LYS A 354 -8.73 14.86 -1.99
C LYS A 354 -10.06 14.49 -1.34
N ALA A 355 -10.09 14.41 -0.02
CA ALA A 355 -11.32 14.21 0.76
C ALA A 355 -12.32 15.37 0.56
N GLN A 356 -11.85 16.62 0.54
CA GLN A 356 -12.67 17.81 0.28
C GLN A 356 -13.46 17.71 -1.03
N CYS A 357 -12.86 17.15 -2.09
CA CYS A 357 -13.53 16.95 -3.39
C CYS A 357 -14.78 16.08 -3.30
N ILE A 358 -14.87 15.23 -2.27
CA ILE A 358 -16.04 14.41 -1.98
C ILE A 358 -16.97 15.16 -1.02
N LEU A 359 -16.44 15.60 0.13
CA LEU A 359 -17.24 16.16 1.22
C LEU A 359 -17.96 17.48 0.86
N SER A 360 -17.42 18.25 -0.09
CA SER A 360 -18.03 19.50 -0.57
C SER A 360 -19.28 19.29 -1.44
N LYS A 361 -19.54 18.07 -1.89
CA LYS A 361 -20.69 17.74 -2.74
C LYS A 361 -21.88 17.36 -1.87
N LYS A 362 -23.10 17.70 -2.32
CA LYS A 362 -24.35 17.22 -1.69
C LYS A 362 -24.64 15.77 -2.08
N GLU A 363 -24.32 15.42 -3.32
CA GLU A 363 -24.56 14.11 -3.91
C GLU A 363 -23.38 13.70 -4.80
N LEU A 364 -23.13 12.40 -4.90
CA LEU A 364 -22.22 11.81 -5.87
C LEU A 364 -22.99 11.08 -6.96
N LEU A 365 -22.54 11.26 -8.20
CA LEU A 365 -22.93 10.42 -9.32
C LEU A 365 -22.04 9.18 -9.31
N LEU A 366 -22.66 8.01 -9.14
CA LEU A 366 -22.00 6.72 -9.21
C LEU A 366 -22.25 6.08 -10.58
N ASP A 367 -21.24 5.36 -11.05
CA ASP A 367 -21.29 4.62 -12.32
C ASP A 367 -22.47 3.64 -12.35
N GLY A 368 -23.17 3.53 -13.49
CA GLY A 368 -24.23 2.55 -13.72
C GLY A 368 -23.71 1.11 -13.94
N LEU A 369 -22.42 0.93 -14.20
CA LEU A 369 -21.79 -0.38 -14.42
C LEU A 369 -21.66 -1.16 -13.10
N VAL A 370 -22.71 -1.85 -12.70
CA VAL A 370 -22.75 -2.65 -11.47
C VAL A 370 -23.26 -4.06 -11.69
N ALA A 371 -22.98 -4.93 -10.71
CA ALA A 371 -23.58 -6.24 -10.69
C ALA A 371 -25.07 -6.17 -10.30
N SER A 372 -25.88 -7.02 -10.92
CA SER A 372 -27.26 -7.30 -10.54
C SER A 372 -27.42 -8.80 -10.23
N VAL A 373 -28.44 -9.15 -9.44
CA VAL A 373 -28.80 -10.54 -9.18
C VAL A 373 -30.29 -10.71 -9.35
N ASP A 374 -30.70 -11.66 -10.18
CA ASP A 374 -32.08 -12.14 -10.28
C ASP A 374 -32.39 -13.07 -9.09
N PRO A 375 -33.33 -12.68 -8.19
CA PRO A 375 -33.69 -13.49 -7.03
C PRO A 375 -34.41 -14.80 -7.39
N GLU A 376 -35.07 -14.88 -8.56
CA GLU A 376 -35.79 -16.09 -8.98
C GLU A 376 -34.80 -17.17 -9.43
N ALA A 377 -33.83 -16.82 -10.28
CA ALA A 377 -32.76 -17.74 -10.70
C ALA A 377 -31.69 -18.01 -9.60
N CYS A 378 -31.66 -17.22 -8.52
CA CYS A 378 -30.64 -17.35 -7.48
C CYS A 378 -30.94 -18.53 -6.54
N ILE A 379 -30.00 -19.48 -6.45
CA ILE A 379 -30.10 -20.66 -5.57
C ILE A 379 -29.48 -20.46 -4.18
N GLY A 380 -29.02 -19.24 -3.85
CA GLY A 380 -28.44 -18.92 -2.54
C GLY A 380 -27.16 -19.69 -2.19
N CYS A 381 -26.28 -19.97 -3.18
CA CYS A 381 -25.05 -20.75 -2.95
C CYS A 381 -23.90 -19.98 -2.29
N GLY A 382 -23.94 -18.63 -2.31
CA GLY A 382 -22.93 -17.77 -1.67
C GLY A 382 -21.59 -17.64 -2.39
N LEU A 383 -21.41 -18.25 -3.58
CA LEU A 383 -20.16 -18.14 -4.35
C LEU A 383 -19.83 -16.68 -4.72
N CYS A 384 -20.83 -15.91 -5.14
CA CYS A 384 -20.67 -14.51 -5.50
C CYS A 384 -20.26 -13.63 -4.29
N THR A 385 -20.78 -13.91 -3.10
CA THR A 385 -20.36 -13.25 -1.85
C THR A 385 -18.90 -13.54 -1.54
N LYS A 386 -18.49 -14.82 -1.63
CA LYS A 386 -17.12 -15.25 -1.32
C LYS A 386 -16.08 -14.68 -2.29
N GLU A 387 -16.41 -14.59 -3.57
CA GLU A 387 -15.49 -14.18 -4.63
C GLU A 387 -15.50 -12.67 -4.87
N CYS A 388 -16.44 -11.91 -4.28
CA CYS A 388 -16.51 -10.46 -4.45
C CYS A 388 -15.30 -9.78 -3.80
N PRO A 389 -14.40 -9.14 -4.57
CA PRO A 389 -13.18 -8.54 -4.00
C PRO A 389 -13.46 -7.38 -3.04
N TYR A 390 -14.62 -6.74 -3.21
CA TYR A 390 -15.08 -5.60 -2.41
C TYR A 390 -15.97 -6.01 -1.24
N GLY A 391 -16.43 -7.28 -1.20
CA GLY A 391 -17.35 -7.80 -0.20
C GLY A 391 -18.65 -7.00 -0.12
N VAL A 392 -19.29 -6.72 -1.26
CA VAL A 392 -20.51 -5.89 -1.37
C VAL A 392 -21.76 -6.70 -1.70
N ILE A 393 -21.67 -8.03 -1.65
CA ILE A 393 -22.77 -8.95 -1.97
C ILE A 393 -23.13 -9.73 -0.72
N GLU A 394 -24.38 -9.61 -0.27
CA GLU A 394 -24.89 -10.24 0.95
C GLU A 394 -25.98 -11.26 0.63
N LEU A 395 -26.14 -12.28 1.50
CA LEU A 395 -27.26 -13.22 1.41
C LEU A 395 -28.41 -12.71 2.28
N VAL A 396 -29.46 -12.19 1.63
CA VAL A 396 -30.64 -11.62 2.29
C VAL A 396 -31.71 -12.70 2.40
N LYS A 397 -32.34 -12.83 3.57
CA LYS A 397 -33.45 -13.76 3.76
C LYS A 397 -34.67 -13.30 2.96
N VAL A 398 -35.23 -14.19 2.15
CA VAL A 398 -36.48 -13.97 1.42
C VAL A 398 -37.57 -14.83 2.02
N LYS A 399 -38.76 -14.26 2.20
CA LYS A 399 -39.89 -14.94 2.84
C LYS A 399 -40.32 -16.14 1.98
N GLY A 400 -40.40 -17.33 2.57
CA GLY A 400 -40.75 -18.57 1.88
C GLY A 400 -39.57 -19.37 1.32
N GLU A 401 -38.35 -18.82 1.37
CA GLU A 401 -37.15 -19.48 0.86
C GLU A 401 -36.29 -20.05 2.01
N LYS A 402 -35.79 -21.28 1.85
CA LYS A 402 -34.92 -21.92 2.87
C LYS A 402 -33.53 -21.29 2.91
N LYS A 403 -33.04 -20.74 1.79
CA LYS A 403 -31.73 -20.10 1.68
C LYS A 403 -31.92 -18.62 1.35
N GLY A 404 -31.03 -17.78 1.86
CA GLY A 404 -30.98 -16.36 1.49
C GLY A 404 -30.62 -16.20 0.01
N LYS A 405 -31.15 -15.15 -0.63
CA LYS A 405 -30.83 -14.77 -2.00
C LYS A 405 -29.73 -13.72 -2.00
N ALA A 406 -28.85 -13.76 -2.98
CA ALA A 406 -27.76 -12.77 -3.07
C ALA A 406 -28.33 -11.40 -3.46
N SER A 407 -27.87 -10.36 -2.78
CA SER A 407 -28.22 -8.96 -3.05
C SER A 407 -26.95 -8.12 -3.09
N VAL A 408 -26.88 -7.20 -4.05
CA VAL A 408 -25.70 -6.36 -4.29
C VAL A 408 -25.94 -4.98 -3.67
N VAL A 409 -25.02 -4.52 -2.83
CA VAL A 409 -24.95 -3.11 -2.44
C VAL A 409 -24.40 -2.33 -3.62
N THR A 410 -25.29 -1.96 -4.54
CA THR A 410 -24.91 -1.42 -5.84
C THR A 410 -24.06 -0.17 -5.72
N ALA A 411 -24.26 0.66 -4.69
CA ALA A 411 -23.48 1.89 -4.49
C ALA A 411 -21.99 1.64 -4.14
N ALA A 412 -21.66 0.43 -3.67
CA ALA A 412 -20.29 0.00 -3.40
C ALA A 412 -19.70 -0.86 -4.53
N CYS A 413 -20.52 -1.29 -5.49
CA CYS A 413 -20.09 -2.19 -6.56
C CYS A 413 -19.26 -1.45 -7.62
N LYS A 414 -18.13 -2.06 -8.01
CA LYS A 414 -17.22 -1.53 -9.05
C LYS A 414 -17.42 -2.14 -10.44
N GLY A 415 -18.47 -2.93 -10.64
CA GLY A 415 -18.78 -3.50 -11.96
C GLY A 415 -17.77 -4.51 -12.50
N CYS A 416 -16.90 -5.08 -11.65
CA CYS A 416 -15.86 -6.02 -12.12
C CYS A 416 -16.40 -7.30 -12.76
N GLY A 417 -17.64 -7.68 -12.43
CA GLY A 417 -18.32 -8.85 -12.99
C GLY A 417 -17.85 -10.21 -12.49
N VAL A 418 -16.95 -10.27 -11.50
CA VAL A 418 -16.46 -11.54 -10.91
C VAL A 418 -17.62 -12.41 -10.41
N CYS A 419 -18.62 -11.81 -9.76
CA CYS A 419 -19.81 -12.52 -9.28
C CYS A 419 -20.61 -13.19 -10.40
N ALA A 420 -20.72 -12.57 -11.57
CA ALA A 420 -21.36 -13.14 -12.74
C ALA A 420 -20.52 -14.26 -13.37
N GLY A 421 -19.19 -14.09 -13.39
CA GLY A 421 -18.26 -15.11 -13.87
C GLY A 421 -18.27 -16.42 -13.06
N VAL A 422 -18.62 -16.35 -11.76
CA VAL A 422 -18.69 -17.52 -10.87
C VAL A 422 -20.11 -18.03 -10.63
N CYS A 423 -21.14 -17.36 -11.15
CA CYS A 423 -22.52 -17.74 -10.92
C CYS A 423 -22.87 -19.02 -11.71
N PRO A 424 -23.26 -20.12 -11.04
CA PRO A 424 -23.55 -21.38 -11.73
C PRO A 424 -24.89 -21.36 -12.47
N THR A 425 -25.85 -20.57 -11.99
CA THR A 425 -27.19 -20.48 -12.60
C THR A 425 -27.29 -19.38 -13.64
N GLY A 426 -26.38 -18.40 -13.65
CA GLY A 426 -26.50 -17.18 -14.46
C GLY A 426 -27.36 -16.11 -13.80
N ALA A 427 -27.77 -16.31 -12.54
CA ALA A 427 -28.57 -15.34 -11.79
C ALA A 427 -27.85 -14.01 -11.53
N ALA A 428 -26.52 -14.01 -11.43
CA ALA A 428 -25.74 -12.78 -11.26
C ALA A 428 -25.23 -12.30 -12.62
N ASP A 429 -25.43 -11.03 -12.92
CA ASP A 429 -25.01 -10.40 -14.16
C ASP A 429 -24.33 -9.05 -13.90
N THR A 430 -23.83 -8.40 -14.94
CA THR A 430 -23.18 -7.08 -14.87
C THR A 430 -23.85 -6.12 -15.85
N ILE A 431 -24.46 -5.08 -15.34
CA ILE A 431 -25.11 -4.04 -16.13
C ILE A 431 -24.08 -3.39 -17.06
N GLY A 432 -24.41 -3.28 -18.34
CA GLY A 432 -23.52 -2.81 -19.42
C GLY A 432 -22.58 -3.89 -20.00
N PHE A 433 -22.43 -5.03 -19.33
CA PHE A 433 -21.69 -6.22 -19.79
C PHE A 433 -22.52 -7.48 -19.53
N HIS A 434 -23.77 -7.42 -19.98
CA HIS A 434 -24.77 -8.47 -19.79
C HIS A 434 -24.32 -9.79 -20.42
N GLU A 435 -24.71 -10.90 -19.80
CA GLU A 435 -24.41 -12.24 -20.32
C GLU A 435 -24.90 -12.39 -21.77
N GLU A 436 -26.12 -11.93 -22.05
CA GLU A 436 -26.72 -11.94 -23.39
C GLU A 436 -25.91 -11.11 -24.40
N SER A 437 -25.47 -9.91 -24.03
CA SER A 437 -24.67 -9.05 -24.91
C SER A 437 -23.29 -9.64 -25.22
N ILE A 438 -22.69 -10.35 -24.26
CA ILE A 438 -21.41 -11.05 -24.49
C ILE A 438 -21.65 -12.28 -25.38
N MET A 439 -22.71 -13.06 -25.13
CA MET A 439 -23.06 -14.21 -25.96
C MET A 439 -23.32 -13.82 -27.42
N ALA A 440 -24.07 -12.74 -27.65
CA ALA A 440 -24.30 -12.21 -28.99
C ALA A 440 -23.00 -11.78 -29.70
N GLN A 441 -22.05 -11.18 -28.95
CA GLN A 441 -20.72 -10.86 -29.50
C GLN A 441 -19.92 -12.10 -29.86
N ILE A 442 -20.00 -13.18 -29.07
CA ILE A 442 -19.34 -14.47 -29.38
C ILE A 442 -19.89 -15.03 -30.69
N GLU A 443 -21.22 -15.06 -30.83
CA GLU A 443 -21.90 -15.57 -32.01
C GLU A 443 -21.56 -14.76 -33.26
N ALA A 444 -21.63 -13.43 -33.18
CA ALA A 444 -21.24 -12.55 -34.28
C ALA A 444 -19.75 -12.67 -34.64
N ALA A 445 -18.87 -12.77 -33.64
CA ALA A 445 -17.44 -12.92 -33.86
C ALA A 445 -17.10 -14.23 -34.58
N LEU A 446 -17.88 -15.29 -34.39
CA LEU A 446 -17.64 -16.63 -34.92
C LEU A 446 -18.58 -17.05 -36.06
N GLU A 447 -19.49 -16.19 -36.51
CA GLU A 447 -20.48 -16.51 -37.55
C GLU A 447 -19.86 -17.07 -38.85
N LYS A 448 -18.69 -16.56 -39.22
CA LYS A 448 -17.96 -16.96 -40.45
C LYS A 448 -16.57 -17.47 -40.11
N ASP A 449 -16.16 -18.58 -40.70
CA ASP A 449 -14.79 -19.11 -40.60
C ASP A 449 -14.27 -19.21 -39.16
N ALA A 450 -15.09 -19.75 -38.25
CA ALA A 450 -14.79 -19.83 -36.82
C ALA A 450 -13.47 -20.58 -36.53
N GLY A 451 -13.19 -21.62 -37.31
CA GLY A 451 -12.00 -22.46 -37.17
C GLY A 451 -10.69 -21.70 -37.36
N ASN A 452 -10.69 -20.60 -38.10
CA ASN A 452 -9.50 -19.76 -38.33
C ASN A 452 -9.46 -18.51 -37.43
N LYS A 453 -10.27 -18.47 -36.37
CA LYS A 453 -10.35 -17.32 -35.46
C LYS A 453 -9.79 -17.62 -34.07
N ILE A 454 -9.16 -16.60 -33.50
CA ILE A 454 -8.77 -16.53 -32.09
C ILE A 454 -9.77 -15.61 -31.40
N LEU A 455 -10.65 -16.16 -30.58
CA LEU A 455 -11.58 -15.36 -29.79
C LEU A 455 -10.93 -14.99 -28.44
N ALA A 456 -10.65 -13.71 -28.24
CA ALA A 456 -9.96 -13.21 -27.05
C ALA A 456 -10.90 -12.41 -26.15
N PHE A 457 -11.10 -12.85 -24.91
CA PHE A 457 -11.72 -12.04 -23.86
C PHE A 457 -10.65 -11.21 -23.16
N CYS A 458 -10.65 -9.90 -23.43
CA CYS A 458 -9.64 -8.99 -22.90
C CYS A 458 -10.21 -8.15 -21.76
N CYS A 459 -9.50 -8.15 -20.62
CA CYS A 459 -9.73 -7.20 -19.53
C CYS A 459 -9.64 -5.77 -20.05
N ASN A 460 -10.65 -4.94 -19.75
CA ASN A 460 -10.78 -3.56 -20.20
C ASN A 460 -9.56 -2.69 -19.86
N TRP A 461 -8.99 -2.90 -18.67
CA TRP A 461 -7.97 -2.00 -18.12
C TRP A 461 -6.56 -2.26 -18.62
N CYS A 462 -6.17 -3.53 -18.78
CA CYS A 462 -4.79 -3.88 -19.11
C CYS A 462 -4.69 -4.54 -20.48
N SER A 463 -5.29 -5.72 -20.69
CA SER A 463 -5.06 -6.47 -21.93
C SER A 463 -5.71 -5.82 -23.15
N TYR A 464 -6.89 -5.21 -23.00
CA TYR A 464 -7.49 -4.42 -24.07
C TYR A 464 -6.69 -3.15 -24.34
N ALA A 465 -6.25 -2.45 -23.28
CA ALA A 465 -5.36 -1.29 -23.41
C ALA A 465 -4.01 -1.64 -24.05
N GLY A 466 -3.46 -2.84 -23.80
CA GLY A 466 -2.26 -3.35 -24.44
C GLY A 466 -2.47 -3.61 -25.93
N ALA A 467 -3.63 -4.14 -26.31
CA ALA A 467 -4.04 -4.27 -27.72
C ALA A 467 -4.16 -2.89 -28.39
N ASP A 468 -4.82 -1.93 -27.74
CA ASP A 468 -4.93 -0.55 -28.22
C ASP A 468 -3.56 0.11 -28.34
N PHE A 469 -2.66 -0.10 -27.37
CA PHE A 469 -1.29 0.41 -27.40
C PHE A 469 -0.49 -0.18 -28.57
N ALA A 470 -0.67 -1.47 -28.88
CA ALA A 470 -0.09 -2.08 -30.07
C ALA A 470 -0.58 -1.36 -31.35
N GLY A 471 -1.88 -1.11 -31.46
CA GLY A 471 -2.48 -0.37 -32.58
C GLY A 471 -1.95 1.07 -32.71
N VAL A 472 -1.90 1.83 -31.61
CA VAL A 472 -1.36 3.21 -31.59
C VAL A 472 0.13 3.23 -31.92
N SER A 473 0.85 2.18 -31.53
CA SER A 473 2.28 1.99 -31.85
C SER A 473 2.51 1.42 -33.25
N ARG A 474 1.45 1.21 -34.05
CA ARG A 474 1.50 0.64 -35.41
C ARG A 474 2.14 -0.75 -35.46
N LEU A 475 1.93 -1.54 -34.41
CA LEU A 475 2.29 -2.95 -34.39
C LEU A 475 1.17 -3.75 -35.03
N GLU A 476 1.48 -4.50 -36.08
CA GLU A 476 0.52 -5.34 -36.79
C GLU A 476 0.39 -6.70 -36.12
N TYR A 477 -0.83 -7.15 -35.84
CA TYR A 477 -1.10 -8.50 -35.36
C TYR A 477 -2.13 -9.20 -36.26
N PRO A 478 -2.13 -10.55 -36.29
CA PRO A 478 -2.96 -11.34 -37.20
C PRO A 478 -4.45 -10.97 -37.23
N ALA A 479 -5.03 -10.96 -38.43
CA ALA A 479 -6.44 -10.67 -38.67
C ALA A 479 -7.40 -11.79 -38.20
N SER A 480 -6.87 -12.91 -37.70
CA SER A 480 -7.63 -13.99 -37.06
C SER A 480 -8.18 -13.61 -35.68
N LEU A 481 -7.64 -12.56 -35.04
CA LEU A 481 -8.05 -12.12 -33.72
C LEU A 481 -9.43 -11.48 -33.71
N ARG A 482 -10.29 -11.88 -32.77
CA ARG A 482 -11.55 -11.20 -32.43
C ARG A 482 -11.56 -10.91 -30.94
N ILE A 483 -11.54 -9.63 -30.57
CA ILE A 483 -11.53 -9.21 -29.16
C ILE A 483 -12.97 -8.97 -28.69
N ILE A 484 -13.33 -9.60 -27.58
CA ILE A 484 -14.50 -9.25 -26.77
C ILE A 484 -14.00 -8.59 -25.50
N ARG A 485 -14.40 -7.34 -25.29
CA ARG A 485 -14.01 -6.58 -24.11
C ARG A 485 -14.87 -6.98 -22.91
N VAL A 486 -14.22 -7.24 -21.78
CA VAL A 486 -14.88 -7.47 -20.48
C VAL A 486 -14.23 -6.59 -19.43
N MET A 487 -14.98 -6.13 -18.41
CA MET A 487 -14.39 -5.27 -17.37
C MET A 487 -13.22 -5.94 -16.65
N CYS A 488 -13.32 -7.24 -16.39
CA CYS A 488 -12.27 -8.03 -15.76
C CYS A 488 -12.22 -9.42 -16.39
N SER A 489 -11.05 -10.07 -16.43
CA SER A 489 -10.96 -11.50 -16.76
C SER A 489 -11.81 -12.36 -15.81
N GLY A 490 -11.99 -11.92 -14.56
CA GLY A 490 -12.90 -12.51 -13.59
C GLY A 490 -14.37 -12.60 -14.04
N ARG A 491 -14.83 -11.73 -14.96
CA ARG A 491 -16.19 -11.76 -15.54
C ARG A 491 -16.41 -12.93 -16.48
N VAL A 492 -15.35 -13.48 -17.09
CA VAL A 492 -15.47 -14.53 -18.09
C VAL A 492 -16.04 -15.78 -17.42
N ASN A 493 -17.25 -16.16 -17.85
CA ASN A 493 -17.94 -17.36 -17.38
C ASN A 493 -17.49 -18.56 -18.22
N GLU A 494 -17.49 -19.77 -17.64
CA GLU A 494 -17.19 -20.99 -18.38
C GLU A 494 -18.12 -21.24 -19.57
N ARG A 495 -19.38 -20.76 -19.49
CA ARG A 495 -20.37 -20.83 -20.59
C ARG A 495 -19.90 -20.10 -21.85
N PHE A 496 -19.20 -18.98 -21.71
CA PHE A 496 -18.66 -18.22 -22.84
C PHE A 496 -17.62 -19.01 -23.61
N ILE A 497 -16.71 -19.64 -22.87
CA ILE A 497 -15.62 -20.44 -23.43
C ILE A 497 -16.20 -21.69 -24.12
N LEU A 498 -17.14 -22.37 -23.45
CA LEU A 498 -17.84 -23.51 -24.01
C LEU A 498 -18.59 -23.16 -25.30
N ARG A 499 -19.35 -22.06 -25.29
CA ARG A 499 -20.09 -21.61 -26.48
C ARG A 499 -19.16 -21.29 -27.64
N ALA A 500 -18.02 -20.65 -27.38
CA ALA A 500 -17.04 -20.34 -28.42
C ALA A 500 -16.52 -21.62 -29.12
N PHE A 501 -16.19 -22.67 -28.36
CA PHE A 501 -15.78 -23.95 -28.94
C PHE A 501 -16.93 -24.71 -29.61
N GLU A 502 -18.16 -24.65 -29.07
CA GLU A 502 -19.35 -25.22 -29.71
C GLU A 502 -19.66 -24.58 -31.07
N LEU A 503 -19.28 -23.30 -31.27
CA LEU A 503 -19.36 -22.59 -32.54
C LEU A 503 -18.14 -22.83 -33.46
N GLY A 504 -17.18 -23.64 -33.02
CA GLY A 504 -16.01 -24.01 -33.81
C GLY A 504 -14.85 -23.02 -33.76
N ALA A 505 -14.74 -22.19 -32.72
CA ALA A 505 -13.58 -21.31 -32.55
C ALA A 505 -12.26 -22.11 -32.60
N GLY A 506 -11.33 -21.65 -33.45
CA GLY A 506 -10.01 -22.25 -33.57
C GLY A 506 -9.24 -22.23 -32.25
N ARG A 507 -9.20 -21.05 -31.60
CA ARG A 507 -8.60 -20.84 -30.28
C ARG A 507 -9.42 -19.86 -29.45
N VAL A 508 -9.35 -20.01 -28.13
CA VAL A 508 -9.94 -19.08 -27.16
C VAL A 508 -8.86 -18.57 -26.21
N LEU A 509 -8.78 -17.26 -26.04
CA LEU A 509 -7.84 -16.59 -25.14
C LEU A 509 -8.62 -15.84 -24.06
N VAL A 510 -8.19 -15.93 -22.81
CA VAL A 510 -8.57 -14.97 -21.76
C VAL A 510 -7.32 -14.21 -21.35
N ALA A 511 -7.34 -12.89 -21.50
CA ALA A 511 -6.21 -12.03 -21.15
C ALA A 511 -6.61 -11.06 -20.02
N GLY A 512 -5.76 -10.96 -18.99
CA GLY A 512 -5.98 -10.08 -17.84
C GLY A 512 -4.75 -9.30 -17.38
N CYS A 513 -4.90 -8.60 -16.25
CA CYS A 513 -3.80 -7.91 -15.56
C CYS A 513 -2.81 -8.92 -14.93
N HIS A 514 -1.53 -8.55 -14.78
CA HIS A 514 -0.53 -9.39 -14.11
C HIS A 514 -0.88 -9.67 -12.63
N PRO A 515 -0.64 -10.89 -12.15
CA PRO A 515 -0.62 -11.20 -10.72
C PRO A 515 0.83 -11.24 -10.18
N PRO A 516 1.05 -10.94 -8.88
CA PRO A 516 0.13 -10.28 -7.93
C PRO A 516 0.15 -8.75 -8.09
N GLY A 517 -0.92 -8.07 -7.68
CA GLY A 517 -0.91 -6.60 -7.49
C GLY A 517 -1.50 -5.76 -8.62
N ASP A 518 -1.30 -6.10 -9.90
CA ASP A 518 -1.73 -5.22 -11.02
C ASP A 518 -3.25 -5.27 -11.32
N CYS A 519 -4.01 -6.09 -10.61
CA CYS A 519 -5.44 -6.19 -10.86
C CYS A 519 -6.18 -4.91 -10.43
N HIS A 520 -6.77 -4.22 -11.39
CA HIS A 520 -7.63 -3.05 -11.15
C HIS A 520 -8.86 -3.34 -10.28
N TYR A 521 -9.22 -4.63 -10.13
CA TYR A 521 -10.32 -5.08 -9.27
C TYR A 521 -9.85 -5.95 -8.11
N ILE A 522 -8.66 -5.65 -7.56
CA ILE A 522 -8.02 -6.30 -6.39
C ILE A 522 -7.60 -7.75 -6.66
N SER A 523 -8.53 -8.63 -7.00
CA SER A 523 -8.29 -10.07 -7.13
C SER A 523 -9.12 -10.75 -8.23
N GLY A 524 -9.74 -9.98 -9.12
CA GLY A 524 -10.59 -10.53 -10.19
C GLY A 524 -9.83 -11.47 -11.15
N ASN A 525 -8.58 -11.15 -11.48
CA ASN A 525 -7.71 -12.03 -12.28
C ASN A 525 -7.37 -13.35 -11.55
N ILE A 526 -7.08 -13.27 -10.25
CA ILE A 526 -6.81 -14.43 -9.39
C ILE A 526 -8.07 -15.33 -9.30
N SER A 527 -9.27 -14.75 -9.20
CA SER A 527 -10.53 -15.52 -9.21
C SER A 527 -10.69 -16.32 -10.50
N PHE A 528 -10.36 -15.75 -11.67
CA PHE A 528 -10.37 -16.50 -12.93
C PHE A 528 -9.27 -17.56 -12.99
N SER A 529 -8.04 -17.23 -12.60
CA SER A 529 -6.90 -18.16 -12.59
C SER A 529 -7.20 -19.43 -11.78
N LYS A 530 -7.91 -19.32 -10.65
CA LYS A 530 -8.37 -20.48 -9.86
C LYS A 530 -9.39 -21.36 -10.59
N ARG A 531 -10.17 -20.80 -11.52
CA ARG A 531 -11.16 -21.53 -12.33
C ARG A 531 -10.54 -22.16 -13.58
N TYR A 532 -9.49 -21.56 -14.12
CA TYR A 532 -8.87 -21.96 -15.38
C TYR A 532 -8.58 -23.47 -15.51
N PRO A 533 -7.90 -24.15 -14.54
CA PRO A 533 -7.64 -25.59 -14.65
C PRO A 533 -8.91 -26.44 -14.63
N LYS A 534 -9.97 -25.99 -13.95
CA LYS A 534 -11.27 -26.70 -13.90
C LYS A 534 -12.01 -26.58 -15.23
N ILE A 535 -11.89 -25.44 -15.90
CA ILE A 535 -12.50 -25.21 -17.21
C ILE A 535 -11.80 -26.08 -18.27
N GLN A 536 -10.45 -26.14 -18.27
CA GLN A 536 -9.70 -27.01 -19.18
C GLN A 536 -10.14 -28.48 -19.06
N LYS A 537 -10.25 -29.01 -17.83
CA LYS A 537 -10.75 -30.38 -17.60
C LYS A 537 -12.18 -30.61 -18.08
N LYS A 538 -13.03 -29.59 -18.05
CA LYS A 538 -14.41 -29.69 -18.58
C LYS A 538 -14.42 -29.68 -20.11
N LEU A 539 -13.54 -28.90 -20.74
CA LEU A 539 -13.38 -28.87 -22.20
C LEU A 539 -12.95 -30.23 -22.73
N GLU A 540 -11.92 -30.82 -22.11
CA GLU A 540 -11.41 -32.14 -22.45
C GLU A 540 -12.51 -33.21 -22.35
N LYS A 541 -13.30 -33.20 -21.27
CA LYS A 541 -14.45 -34.13 -21.09
C LYS A 541 -15.55 -33.97 -22.14
N LYS A 542 -15.66 -32.79 -22.75
CA LYS A 542 -16.61 -32.51 -23.83
C LYS A 542 -16.02 -32.78 -25.23
N GLY A 543 -14.78 -33.27 -25.30
CA GLY A 543 -14.11 -33.61 -26.57
C GLY A 543 -13.39 -32.44 -27.23
N PHE A 544 -13.22 -31.30 -26.55
CA PHE A 544 -12.45 -30.16 -27.05
C PHE A 544 -10.98 -30.28 -26.64
N ASN A 545 -10.06 -29.80 -27.49
CA ASN A 545 -8.63 -29.76 -27.16
C ASN A 545 -8.35 -28.65 -26.12
N PRO A 546 -7.92 -28.99 -24.89
CA PRO A 546 -7.65 -27.98 -23.85
C PRO A 546 -6.49 -27.04 -24.20
N ASP A 547 -5.57 -27.43 -25.09
CA ASP A 547 -4.44 -26.60 -25.54
C ASP A 547 -4.87 -25.43 -26.44
N HIS A 548 -6.11 -25.47 -26.93
CA HIS A 548 -6.70 -24.38 -27.71
C HIS A 548 -7.30 -23.29 -26.81
N PHE A 549 -7.34 -23.49 -25.50
CA PHE A 549 -7.76 -22.51 -24.52
C PHE A 549 -6.57 -22.02 -23.68
N LYS A 550 -6.24 -20.72 -23.79
CA LYS A 550 -5.08 -20.12 -23.12
C LYS A 550 -5.49 -18.99 -22.17
N LEU A 551 -4.78 -18.86 -21.05
CA LEU A 551 -4.87 -17.74 -20.12
C LEU A 551 -3.53 -17.01 -20.09
N GLU A 552 -3.53 -15.70 -20.33
CA GLU A 552 -2.32 -14.88 -20.35
C GLU A 552 -2.51 -13.54 -19.64
N TRP A 553 -1.39 -12.92 -19.29
CA TRP A 553 -1.36 -11.64 -18.57
C TRP A 553 -0.62 -10.59 -19.38
N ILE A 554 -1.30 -9.46 -19.63
CA ILE A 554 -0.80 -8.36 -20.45
C ILE A 554 -1.15 -7.05 -19.76
N SER A 555 -0.14 -6.23 -19.49
CA SER A 555 -0.26 -4.86 -18.99
C SER A 555 -0.64 -3.87 -20.11
N ALA A 556 -1.15 -2.71 -19.73
CA ALA A 556 -1.56 -1.66 -20.68
C ALA A 556 -0.42 -1.15 -21.57
N THR A 557 0.84 -1.25 -21.11
CA THR A 557 2.03 -0.82 -21.88
C THR A 557 2.68 -1.94 -22.68
N GLU A 558 2.16 -3.16 -22.61
CA GLU A 558 2.76 -4.36 -23.18
C GLU A 558 2.22 -4.69 -24.57
N GLY A 559 2.07 -3.67 -25.44
CA GLY A 559 1.64 -3.87 -26.82
C GLY A 559 2.52 -4.82 -27.65
N PRO A 560 3.87 -4.74 -27.57
CA PRO A 560 4.74 -5.72 -28.23
C PRO A 560 4.52 -7.16 -27.76
N GLN A 561 4.30 -7.36 -26.45
CA GLN A 561 4.00 -8.68 -25.90
C GLN A 561 2.63 -9.18 -26.34
N PHE A 562 1.64 -8.28 -26.41
CA PHE A 562 0.31 -8.60 -26.96
C PHE A 562 0.43 -9.06 -28.40
N GLN A 563 1.10 -8.28 -29.27
CA GLN A 563 1.35 -8.64 -30.67
C GLN A 563 1.99 -10.02 -30.78
N LYS A 564 3.09 -10.25 -30.08
CA LYS A 564 3.82 -11.52 -30.09
C LYS A 564 2.92 -12.69 -29.66
N LEU A 565 2.13 -12.52 -28.61
CA LEU A 565 1.20 -13.55 -28.14
C LEU A 565 0.17 -13.92 -29.23
N ILE A 566 -0.38 -12.95 -29.95
CA ILE A 566 -1.35 -13.21 -31.01
C ILE A 566 -0.68 -13.88 -32.21
N GLU A 567 0.53 -13.46 -32.59
CA GLU A 567 1.33 -14.12 -33.63
C GLU A 567 1.62 -15.60 -33.29
N GLU A 568 1.99 -15.88 -32.04
CA GLU A 568 2.20 -17.25 -31.55
C GLU A 568 0.92 -18.08 -31.69
N LEU A 569 -0.21 -17.55 -31.21
CA LEU A 569 -1.50 -18.25 -31.27
C LEU A 569 -1.97 -18.47 -32.72
N ASP A 570 -1.72 -17.53 -33.63
CA ASP A 570 -2.09 -17.64 -35.05
C ASP A 570 -1.23 -18.68 -35.76
N ASN A 571 0.08 -18.69 -35.50
CA ASN A 571 0.98 -19.70 -36.04
C ASN A 571 0.59 -21.10 -35.56
N ASP A 572 0.24 -21.23 -34.28
CA ASP A 572 -0.21 -22.51 -33.74
C ASP A 572 -1.61 -22.89 -34.23
N LEU A 573 -2.45 -21.92 -34.63
CA LEU A 573 -3.73 -22.20 -35.27
C LEU A 573 -3.54 -22.80 -36.67
N ARG A 574 -2.66 -22.22 -37.48
CA ARG A 574 -2.36 -22.67 -38.85
C ARG A 574 -1.66 -24.03 -38.92
N LYS A 575 -1.01 -24.47 -37.84
CA LYS A 575 -0.40 -25.81 -37.74
C LYS A 575 -1.39 -26.91 -37.37
N SER A 576 -2.53 -26.54 -36.78
CA SER A 576 -3.54 -27.48 -36.26
C SER A 576 -4.73 -27.69 -37.19
N GLY A 577 -4.91 -26.83 -38.21
CA GLY A 577 -5.82 -27.03 -39.34
C GLY A 577 -5.10 -27.64 -40.53
#